data_AF-L8LSQ0-F1
#
_entry.id   AF-L8LSQ0-F1
#
_cell.length_a   1.000
_cell.length_b   1.000
_cell.length_c   1.000
_cell.angle_alpha   90.00
_cell.angle_beta   90.00
_cell.angle_gamma   90.00
#
_symmetry.space_group_name_H-M   'P 1'
#
loop_
_entity.id
_entity.type
_entity.pdbx_description
1 polymer ?
#
loop_
_entity_poly.entity_id
_entity_poly.type
_entity_poly.pdbx_seq_one_letter_code
_entity_poly.pdbx_strand_id
1 'polypeptide(L)'
;MGIIPIRLIITLKTVPQPQAILILGGNVERIQQGIEFAKTHPDLDIWISCRPNACRYLKPFVNQERVYYDYCATDTLSNFICTLQPFLDQKIRYVYLLTSDYHLPRSSAIATIIFGSHGIAVEPISLPSDQSTSESWLLILRDSLRSLVWLIFKSSNK
;
A
#
# COMPACT_ATOMS: atom_id res chain seq x y z
N MET A 1 -6.48 16.86 9.33
CA MET A 1 -6.84 15.60 10.01
C MET A 1 -8.36 15.39 10.08
N GLY A 2 -9.16 16.37 10.50
CA GLY A 2 -10.64 16.24 10.66
C GLY A 2 -11.48 15.90 9.42
N ILE A 3 -10.88 15.70 8.25
CA ILE A 3 -11.58 15.41 6.98
C ILE A 3 -11.32 13.97 6.51
N ILE A 4 -10.30 13.28 7.04
CA ILE A 4 -9.93 11.92 6.57
C ILE A 4 -11.08 10.93 6.77
N PRO A 5 -11.69 10.79 7.97
CA PRO A 5 -12.78 9.83 8.16
C PRO A 5 -13.97 10.11 7.23
N ILE A 6 -14.31 11.38 7.02
CA ILE A 6 -15.39 11.80 6.11
C ILE A 6 -15.06 11.41 4.67
N ARG A 7 -13.83 11.68 4.19
CA ARG A 7 -13.38 11.27 2.84
C ARG A 7 -13.44 9.77 2.65
N LEU A 8 -12.98 9.00 3.64
CA LEU A 8 -13.03 7.54 3.58
C LEU A 8 -14.46 7.01 3.55
N ILE A 9 -15.36 7.56 4.37
CA ILE A 9 -16.79 7.19 4.34
C ILE A 9 -17.41 7.50 2.97
N ILE A 10 -17.17 8.68 2.40
CA ILE A 10 -17.66 9.04 1.07
C ILE A 10 -17.10 8.06 0.02
N THR A 11 -15.83 7.70 0.14
CA THR A 11 -15.15 6.79 -0.79
C THR A 11 -15.76 5.40 -0.72
N LEU A 12 -15.86 4.80 0.46
CA LEU A 12 -16.44 3.47 0.65
C LEU A 12 -17.92 3.40 0.24
N LYS A 13 -18.66 4.50 0.33
CA LYS A 13 -20.04 4.59 -0.19
C LYS A 13 -20.11 4.67 -1.71
N THR A 14 -19.15 5.31 -2.36
CA THR A 14 -19.16 5.55 -3.82
C THR A 14 -18.34 4.52 -4.62
N VAL A 15 -17.43 3.81 -3.95
CA VAL A 15 -16.57 2.75 -4.48
C VAL A 15 -16.61 1.61 -3.45
N PRO A 16 -17.62 0.72 -3.55
CA PRO A 16 -17.85 -0.29 -2.51
C PRO A 16 -16.89 -1.48 -2.58
N GLN A 17 -16.06 -1.57 -3.62
CA GLN A 17 -15.13 -2.67 -3.84
C GLN A 17 -13.74 -2.14 -4.22
N PRO A 18 -12.65 -2.78 -3.79
CA PRO A 18 -11.30 -2.41 -4.20
C PRO A 18 -11.12 -2.48 -5.73
N GLN A 19 -10.35 -1.54 -6.27
CA GLN A 19 -10.09 -1.36 -7.69
C GLN A 19 -8.68 -1.78 -8.10
N ALA A 20 -7.79 -2.01 -7.13
CA ALA A 20 -6.42 -2.46 -7.35
C ALA A 20 -5.89 -3.18 -6.12
N ILE A 21 -4.81 -3.94 -6.32
CA ILE A 21 -4.08 -4.66 -5.26
C ILE A 21 -2.71 -4.01 -5.10
N LEU A 22 -2.41 -3.46 -3.93
CA LEU A 22 -1.09 -2.97 -3.57
C LEU A 22 -0.36 -3.99 -2.69
N ILE A 23 0.68 -4.61 -3.24
CA ILE A 23 1.58 -5.51 -2.53
C ILE A 23 2.82 -4.73 -2.10
N LEU A 24 3.00 -4.60 -0.77
CA LEU A 24 4.25 -4.09 -0.22
C LEU A 24 5.28 -5.21 -0.20
N GLY A 25 6.43 -4.96 -0.79
CA GLY A 25 7.55 -5.89 -0.77
C GLY A 25 8.16 -6.08 0.61
N GLY A 26 9.32 -6.72 0.65
CA GLY A 26 10.09 -6.98 1.86
C GLY A 26 10.95 -8.22 1.67
N ASN A 27 10.31 -9.32 1.30
CA ASN A 27 10.96 -10.55 0.86
C ASN A 27 10.21 -11.12 -0.37
N VAL A 28 10.80 -12.12 -1.01
CA VAL A 28 10.23 -12.76 -2.21
C VAL A 28 8.94 -13.51 -1.88
N GLU A 29 8.92 -14.21 -0.74
CA GLU A 29 7.79 -15.03 -0.28
C GLU A 29 6.51 -14.21 -0.10
N ARG A 30 6.58 -13.06 0.57
CA ARG A 30 5.45 -12.14 0.73
C ARG A 30 4.88 -11.72 -0.60
N ILE A 31 5.74 -11.44 -1.58
CA ILE A 31 5.25 -11.03 -2.89
C ILE A 31 4.61 -12.22 -3.60
N GLN A 32 5.17 -13.43 -3.52
CA GLN A 32 4.54 -14.64 -4.06
C GLN A 32 3.16 -14.88 -3.45
N GLN A 33 3.02 -14.81 -2.12
CA GLN A 33 1.73 -14.92 -1.45
C GLN A 33 0.73 -13.84 -1.91
N GLY A 34 1.20 -12.60 -2.11
CA GLY A 34 0.36 -11.53 -2.64
C GLY A 34 -0.06 -11.76 -4.10
N ILE A 35 0.80 -12.37 -4.92
CA ILE A 35 0.44 -12.80 -6.27
C ILE A 35 -0.58 -13.94 -6.25
N GLU A 36 -0.46 -14.90 -5.33
CA GLU A 36 -1.46 -15.94 -5.13
C GLU A 36 -2.82 -15.35 -4.74
N PHE A 37 -2.84 -14.38 -3.81
CA PHE A 37 -4.05 -13.62 -3.49
C PHE A 37 -4.61 -12.91 -4.74
N ALA A 38 -3.75 -12.32 -5.56
CA ALA A 38 -4.18 -11.65 -6.78
C ALA A 38 -4.70 -12.59 -7.88
N LYS A 39 -4.60 -13.91 -7.73
CA LYS A 39 -5.27 -14.88 -8.63
C LYS A 39 -6.76 -15.01 -8.33
N THR A 40 -7.19 -14.72 -7.11
CA THR A 40 -8.62 -14.73 -6.74
C THR A 40 -9.36 -13.46 -7.20
N HIS A 41 -8.61 -12.49 -7.74
CA HIS A 41 -9.11 -11.21 -8.25
C HIS A 41 -8.54 -10.94 -9.66
N PRO A 42 -8.94 -11.70 -10.68
CA PRO A 42 -8.32 -11.67 -12.00
C PRO A 42 -8.46 -10.32 -12.73
N ASP A 43 -9.50 -9.55 -12.40
CA ASP A 43 -9.83 -8.28 -13.04
C ASP A 43 -9.13 -7.06 -12.39
N LEU A 44 -8.36 -7.27 -11.32
CA LEU A 44 -7.66 -6.20 -10.61
C LEU A 44 -6.19 -6.10 -11.04
N ASP A 45 -5.79 -4.86 -11.30
CA ASP A 45 -4.40 -4.48 -11.50
C ASP A 45 -3.60 -4.65 -10.20
N ILE A 46 -2.37 -5.14 -10.35
CA ILE A 46 -1.44 -5.41 -9.25
C ILE A 46 -0.33 -4.36 -9.25
N TRP A 47 -0.17 -3.69 -8.12
CA TRP A 47 0.91 -2.77 -7.84
C TRP A 47 1.88 -3.40 -6.86
N ILE A 48 3.15 -3.52 -7.24
CA ILE A 48 4.17 -4.13 -6.39
C ILE A 48 5.22 -3.08 -6.06
N SER A 49 5.21 -2.61 -4.81
CA SER A 49 6.23 -1.69 -4.30
C SER A 49 7.38 -2.49 -3.69
N CYS A 50 8.48 -2.63 -4.42
CA CYS A 50 9.60 -3.45 -3.98
C CYS A 50 10.96 -2.90 -4.43
N ARG A 51 12.01 -3.33 -3.72
CA ARG A 51 13.38 -3.05 -4.17
C ARG A 51 13.62 -3.71 -5.54
N PRO A 52 14.39 -3.07 -6.45
CA PRO A 52 14.61 -3.58 -7.81
C PRO A 52 15.00 -5.05 -7.89
N ASN A 53 15.89 -5.51 -7.01
CA ASN A 53 16.36 -6.89 -6.98
C ASN A 53 15.24 -7.90 -6.66
N ALA A 54 14.37 -7.58 -5.70
CA ALA A 54 13.25 -8.45 -5.31
C ALA A 54 12.22 -8.55 -6.43
N CYS A 55 11.85 -7.41 -7.03
CA CYS A 55 10.88 -7.41 -8.12
C CYS A 55 11.40 -8.13 -9.38
N ARG A 56 12.70 -7.96 -9.71
CA ARG A 56 13.31 -8.57 -10.90
C ARG A 56 13.23 -10.09 -10.85
N TYR A 57 13.40 -10.68 -9.66
CA TYR A 57 13.28 -12.12 -9.46
C TYR A 57 11.87 -12.65 -9.77
N LEU A 58 10.85 -11.82 -9.59
CA LEU A 58 9.44 -12.22 -9.69
C LEU A 58 8.84 -12.02 -11.07
N LYS A 59 9.46 -11.18 -11.91
CA LYS A 59 8.98 -10.90 -13.28
C LYS A 59 8.63 -12.17 -14.09
N PRO A 60 9.40 -13.27 -14.04
CA PRO A 60 9.07 -14.48 -14.80
C PRO A 60 7.77 -15.19 -14.36
N PHE A 61 7.27 -14.91 -13.14
CA PHE A 61 6.19 -15.69 -12.50
C PHE A 61 4.83 -14.96 -12.49
N VAL A 62 4.73 -13.76 -13.05
CA VAL A 62 3.51 -12.95 -13.02
C VAL A 62 3.16 -12.47 -14.43
N ASN A 63 1.88 -12.53 -14.80
CA ASN A 63 1.39 -11.92 -16.03
C ASN A 63 1.72 -10.42 -16.01
N GLN A 64 2.61 -9.99 -16.90
CA GLN A 64 3.13 -8.61 -16.93
C GLN A 64 2.07 -7.58 -17.37
N GLU A 65 0.98 -8.01 -18.02
CA GLU A 65 -0.02 -7.09 -18.58
C GLU A 65 -0.82 -6.35 -17.52
N ARG A 66 -0.94 -6.92 -16.32
CA ARG A 66 -1.70 -6.35 -15.19
C ARG A 66 -0.82 -5.94 -14.00
N VAL A 67 0.50 -5.90 -14.17
CA VAL A 67 1.44 -5.68 -13.07
C VAL A 67 2.25 -4.41 -13.27
N TYR A 68 2.10 -3.50 -12.31
CA TYR A 68 2.84 -2.26 -12.21
C TYR A 68 3.87 -2.39 -11.09
N TYR A 69 5.15 -2.24 -11.43
CA TYR A 69 6.23 -2.27 -10.45
C TYR A 69 6.59 -0.84 -10.03
N ASP A 70 6.58 -0.58 -8.73
CA ASP A 70 7.17 0.61 -8.15
C ASP A 70 8.55 0.31 -7.56
N TYR A 71 9.56 1.03 -8.05
CA TYR A 71 10.96 0.93 -7.62
C TYR A 71 11.44 2.14 -6.81
N CYS A 72 10.57 3.14 -6.61
CA CYS A 72 10.91 4.40 -5.95
C CYS A 72 11.03 4.24 -4.43
N ALA A 73 10.34 3.25 -3.85
CA ALA A 73 10.31 3.07 -2.41
C ALA A 73 11.65 2.60 -1.80
N THR A 74 12.08 3.30 -0.75
CA THR A 74 13.27 2.98 0.06
C THR A 74 12.93 2.61 1.52
N ASP A 75 11.74 3.01 1.98
CA ASP A 75 11.17 2.73 3.29
C ASP A 75 9.62 2.60 3.24
N THR A 76 9.01 2.28 4.39
CA THR A 76 7.56 2.03 4.48
C THR A 76 6.70 3.22 4.06
N LEU A 77 7.10 4.45 4.38
CA LEU A 77 6.37 5.65 3.98
C LEU A 77 6.50 5.89 2.47
N SER A 78 7.69 5.72 1.92
CA SER A 78 7.90 5.93 0.49
C SER A 78 7.10 4.98 -0.39
N ASN A 79 6.78 3.75 0.07
CA ASN A 79 5.86 2.86 -0.64
C ASN A 79 4.53 3.56 -1.00
N PHE A 80 3.98 4.35 -0.07
CA PHE A 80 2.72 5.05 -0.27
C PHE A 80 2.90 6.35 -1.05
N ILE A 81 3.99 7.08 -0.83
CA ILE A 81 4.26 8.32 -1.58
C ILE A 81 4.47 8.03 -3.08
N CYS A 82 5.24 7.00 -3.41
CA CYS A 82 5.57 6.66 -4.79
C CYS A 82 4.34 6.14 -5.56
N THR A 83 3.44 5.42 -4.89
CA THR A 83 2.20 4.87 -5.49
C THR A 83 1.02 5.85 -5.46
N LEU A 84 1.07 6.90 -4.64
CA LEU A 84 -0.01 7.88 -4.51
C LEU A 84 -0.33 8.57 -5.83
N GLN A 85 0.66 9.13 -6.53
CA GLN A 85 0.39 9.88 -7.75
C GLN A 85 -0.21 9.00 -8.86
N PRO A 86 0.35 7.80 -9.16
CA PRO A 86 -0.28 6.86 -10.10
C PRO A 86 -1.73 6.53 -9.74
N PHE A 87 -2.05 6.32 -8.46
CA PHE A 87 -3.43 6.05 -8.04
C PHE A 87 -4.36 7.23 -8.29
N LEU A 88 -3.91 8.46 -8.03
CA LEU A 88 -4.67 9.66 -8.32
C LEU A 88 -4.92 9.84 -9.82
N ASP A 89 -3.88 9.64 -10.63
CA ASP A 89 -3.95 9.78 -12.09
C ASP A 89 -4.92 8.75 -12.70
N GLN A 90 -4.93 7.54 -12.16
CA GLN A 90 -5.84 6.46 -12.58
C GLN A 90 -7.20 6.48 -11.86
N LYS A 91 -7.45 7.47 -11.00
CA LYS A 91 -8.69 7.60 -10.21
C LYS A 91 -9.01 6.36 -9.37
N ILE A 92 -7.98 5.66 -8.92
CA ILE A 92 -8.07 4.55 -7.96
C ILE A 92 -8.35 5.16 -6.59
N ARG A 93 -9.48 4.78 -5.99
CA ARG A 93 -9.95 5.31 -4.70
C ARG A 93 -10.12 4.24 -3.63
N TYR A 94 -10.08 2.96 -3.96
CA TYR A 94 -10.13 1.89 -2.97
C TYR A 94 -9.19 0.77 -3.39
N VAL A 95 -8.30 0.32 -2.51
CA VAL A 95 -7.29 -0.69 -2.82
C VAL A 95 -7.17 -1.74 -1.73
N TYR A 96 -6.86 -2.97 -2.13
CA TYR A 96 -6.33 -3.95 -1.19
C TYR A 96 -4.89 -3.58 -0.81
N LEU A 97 -4.56 -3.61 0.48
CA LEU A 97 -3.20 -3.38 0.98
C LEU A 97 -2.65 -4.68 1.57
N LEU A 98 -1.67 -5.27 0.88
CA LEU A 98 -1.08 -6.55 1.25
C LEU A 98 0.32 -6.36 1.82
N THR A 99 0.56 -6.91 3.00
CA THR A 99 1.90 -7.06 3.60
C THR A 99 1.86 -8.16 4.66
N SER A 100 3.01 -8.57 5.17
CA SER A 100 3.06 -9.52 6.29
C SER A 100 2.31 -9.01 7.52
N ASP A 101 1.68 -9.93 8.25
CA ASP A 101 1.00 -9.73 9.53
C ASP A 101 1.69 -8.74 10.48
N TYR A 102 2.97 -8.97 10.80
CA TYR A 102 3.72 -8.14 11.75
C TYR A 102 3.94 -6.70 11.28
N HIS A 103 3.87 -6.44 9.97
CA HIS A 103 4.03 -5.12 9.35
C HIS A 103 2.70 -4.42 9.03
N LEU A 104 1.60 -5.16 8.97
CA LEU A 104 0.31 -4.64 8.56
C LEU A 104 -0.19 -3.47 9.43
N PRO A 105 0.01 -3.45 10.76
CA PRO A 105 -0.39 -2.31 11.59
C PRO A 105 0.31 -1.00 11.18
N ARG A 106 1.63 -1.05 10.95
CA ARG A 106 2.40 0.13 10.55
C ARG A 106 1.99 0.62 9.16
N SER A 107 1.90 -0.29 8.21
CA SER A 107 1.52 0.01 6.84
C SER A 107 0.12 0.60 6.76
N SER A 108 -0.84 0.06 7.53
CA SER A 108 -2.21 0.57 7.58
C SER A 108 -2.27 1.99 8.16
N ALA A 109 -1.54 2.25 9.25
CA ALA A 109 -1.49 3.60 9.84
C ALA A 109 -0.96 4.65 8.86
N ILE A 110 0.13 4.34 8.15
CA ILE A 110 0.71 5.23 7.14
C ILE A 110 -0.25 5.39 5.96
N ALA A 111 -0.88 4.31 5.48
CA ALA A 111 -1.86 4.37 4.41
C ALA A 111 -3.05 5.27 4.77
N THR A 112 -3.62 5.12 5.98
CA THR A 112 -4.72 5.98 6.45
C THR A 112 -4.32 7.46 6.42
N ILE A 113 -3.08 7.79 6.75
CA ILE A 113 -2.57 9.16 6.70
C ILE A 113 -2.40 9.62 5.25
N ILE A 114 -1.58 8.91 4.46
CA ILE A 114 -1.20 9.32 3.11
C ILE A 114 -2.36 9.15 2.11
N PHE A 115 -2.91 7.96 1.97
CA PHE A 115 -4.02 7.68 1.06
C PHE A 115 -5.33 8.27 1.55
N GLY A 116 -5.63 8.14 2.85
CA GLY A 116 -6.88 8.66 3.40
C GLY A 116 -7.01 10.19 3.31
N SER A 117 -5.90 10.93 3.41
CA SER A 117 -5.91 12.39 3.18
C SER A 117 -6.27 12.77 1.74
N HIS A 118 -6.07 11.87 0.78
CA HIS A 118 -6.40 12.05 -0.63
C HIS A 118 -7.70 11.33 -1.04
N GLY A 119 -8.44 10.76 -0.09
CA GLY A 119 -9.69 10.05 -0.38
C GLY A 119 -9.48 8.69 -1.05
N ILE A 120 -8.36 8.03 -0.75
CA ILE A 120 -8.11 6.65 -1.13
C ILE A 120 -8.26 5.78 0.12
N ALA A 121 -9.21 4.85 0.08
CA ALA A 121 -9.44 3.85 1.11
C ALA A 121 -8.53 2.64 0.92
N VAL A 122 -8.27 1.92 2.01
CA VAL A 122 -7.49 0.68 1.99
C VAL A 122 -8.23 -0.43 2.71
N GLU A 123 -8.20 -1.62 2.12
CA GLU A 123 -8.63 -2.87 2.75
C GLU A 123 -7.38 -3.70 3.10
N PRO A 124 -6.97 -3.74 4.38
CA PRO A 124 -5.74 -4.41 4.76
C PRO A 124 -5.92 -5.93 4.75
N ILE A 125 -5.05 -6.62 4.00
CA ILE A 125 -5.01 -8.08 3.92
C ILE A 125 -3.67 -8.55 4.49
N SER A 126 -3.76 -9.39 5.51
CA SER A 126 -2.62 -9.97 6.19
C SER A 126 -2.06 -11.16 5.41
N LEU A 127 -0.78 -11.13 5.10
CA LEU A 127 -0.06 -12.26 4.55
C LEU A 127 0.69 -12.98 5.69
N PRO A 128 0.54 -14.31 5.85
CA PRO A 128 1.21 -15.05 6.90
C PRO A 128 2.74 -14.91 6.83
N SER A 129 3.40 -14.80 7.99
CA SER A 129 4.86 -14.87 8.06
C SER A 129 5.35 -15.65 9.28
N ASP A 130 6.58 -16.15 9.22
CA ASP A 130 7.22 -16.83 10.35
C ASP A 130 7.58 -15.88 11.51
N GLN A 131 7.37 -14.57 11.34
CA GLN A 131 7.68 -13.59 12.36
C GLN A 131 6.54 -13.50 13.39
N SER A 132 6.76 -14.08 14.56
CA SER A 132 5.78 -14.15 15.64
C SER A 132 5.50 -12.83 16.36
N THR A 133 6.32 -11.81 16.17
CA THR A 133 6.24 -10.53 16.90
C THR A 133 5.92 -9.38 15.96
N SER A 134 4.81 -8.70 16.24
CA SER A 134 4.46 -7.44 15.59
C SER A 134 5.52 -6.37 15.82
N GLU A 135 5.64 -5.42 14.89
CA GLU A 135 6.54 -4.28 15.08
C GLU A 135 6.20 -3.48 16.34
N SER A 136 7.25 -2.97 16.98
CA SER A 136 7.11 -2.13 18.17
C SER A 136 6.21 -0.92 17.89
N TRP A 137 5.34 -0.59 18.83
CA TRP A 137 4.47 0.58 18.76
C TRP A 137 5.26 1.89 18.56
N LEU A 138 6.49 1.97 19.06
CA LEU A 138 7.37 3.12 18.88
C LEU A 138 7.72 3.36 17.41
N LEU A 139 7.95 2.28 16.65
CA LEU A 139 8.21 2.37 15.21
C LEU A 139 6.96 2.83 14.45
N ILE A 140 5.79 2.31 14.81
CA ILE A 140 4.50 2.72 14.23
C ILE A 140 4.25 4.20 14.48
N LEU A 141 4.44 4.67 15.72
CA LEU A 141 4.27 6.07 16.08
C LEU A 141 5.24 6.97 15.31
N ARG A 142 6.53 6.61 15.28
CA ARG A 142 7.56 7.36 14.56
C ARG A 142 7.20 7.54 13.09
N ASP A 143 6.83 6.45 12.41
CA ASP A 143 6.54 6.50 10.97
C ASP A 143 5.18 7.18 10.70
N SER A 144 4.22 7.09 11.62
CA SER A 144 2.97 7.86 11.56
C SER A 144 3.24 9.37 11.66
N LEU A 145 4.07 9.80 12.62
CA LEU A 145 4.48 11.21 12.75
C LEU A 145 5.21 11.70 11.50
N ARG A 146 6.14 10.89 10.96
CA ARG A 146 6.82 11.19 9.69
C ARG A 146 5.84 11.38 8.53
N SER A 147 4.78 10.57 8.48
CA SER A 147 3.73 10.66 7.47
C SER A 147 2.92 11.96 7.59
N LEU A 148 2.60 12.38 8.82
CA LEU A 148 1.93 13.65 9.09
C LEU A 148 2.80 14.84 8.71
N VAL A 149 4.07 14.82 9.09
CA VAL A 149 5.04 15.85 8.71
C VAL A 149 5.13 15.97 7.19
N TRP A 150 5.20 14.84 6.47
CA TRP A 150 5.20 14.86 5.01
C TRP A 150 3.94 15.53 4.44
N LEU A 151 2.76 15.20 4.95
CA LEU A 151 1.51 15.82 4.49
C LEU A 151 1.49 17.34 4.71
N ILE A 152 1.97 17.81 5.86
CA ILE A 152 1.92 19.23 6.19
C ILE A 152 2.91 20.03 5.33
N PHE A 153 4.14 19.53 5.21
CA PHE A 153 5.24 20.34 4.67
C PHE A 153 5.59 20.04 3.22
N LYS A 154 5.37 18.80 2.74
CA LYS A 154 5.82 18.37 1.41
C LYS A 154 4.69 18.24 0.40
N SER A 155 3.45 18.07 0.86
CA SER A 155 2.26 18.16 -0.01
C SER A 155 2.00 19.60 -0.50
N SER A 156 2.38 20.62 0.28
CA SER A 156 2.15 22.03 -0.04
C SER A 156 3.11 22.63 -1.08
N ASN A 157 4.11 21.87 -1.55
CA ASN A 157 5.08 22.30 -2.57
C ASN A 157 4.74 21.78 -3.98
N LYS A 158 3.45 21.57 -4.27
CA LYS A 158 2.92 21.24 -5.59
C LYS A 158 1.89 22.27 -6.02
#